data_AF-A0A523VBI4-F1
#
_entry.id   AF-A0A523VBI4-F1
#
_cell.length_a   1.000
_cell.length_b   1.000
_cell.length_c   1.000
_cell.angle_alpha   90.00
_cell.angle_beta   90.00
_cell.angle_gamma   90.00
#
_symmetry.space_group_name_H-M   'P 1'
#
loop_
_entity.id
_entity.type
_entity.pdbx_description
1 polymer ?
#
loop_
_entity_poly.entity_id
_entity_poly.type
_entity_poly.pdbx_seq_one_letter_code
_entity_poly.pdbx_strand_id
1 'polypeptide(L)'
;MAKTIKEINEKLKKGEAVVVTAEEIIDIVKKEGVKKAAQKVDVVTTGTFGPMCSSGAYFNIGHATEKIKLGGGRAYVNDVPVYTGFAAVDVYIGATALSDDEPRNKVFPGEFKYGGGHVIEDLVAGKDLKLVATAYGTDCYPRKKLETWINIKDLNEAVLFNPRNVYQNYNVAVNLSEKVIYTYMGMLKPNLGNASYCSAGQLSPLLNDPYYKT
;
A
#
# COMPACT_ATOMS: atom_id res chain seq x y z
N MET A 1 3.26 -20.84 31.29
CA MET A 1 2.08 -20.76 30.40
C MET A 1 2.36 -19.68 29.37
N ALA A 2 1.92 -19.89 28.12
CA ALA A 2 1.95 -18.82 27.12
C ALA A 2 0.92 -17.75 27.50
N LYS A 3 1.26 -16.48 27.26
CA LYS A 3 0.34 -15.36 27.47
C LYS A 3 -0.79 -15.45 26.45
N THR A 4 -2.00 -15.10 26.83
CA THR A 4 -3.13 -15.04 25.89
C THR A 4 -3.20 -13.65 25.24
N ILE A 5 -3.75 -13.60 24.02
CA ILE A 5 -4.01 -12.31 23.32
C ILE A 5 -4.91 -11.40 24.17
N LYS A 6 -5.87 -11.98 24.91
CA LYS A 6 -6.76 -11.23 25.81
C LYS A 6 -5.98 -10.53 26.91
N GLU A 7 -5.09 -11.24 27.61
CA GLU A 7 -4.23 -10.66 28.65
C GLU A 7 -3.32 -9.56 28.11
N ILE A 8 -2.71 -9.77 26.94
CA ILE A 8 -1.87 -8.75 26.28
C ILE A 8 -2.68 -7.50 25.96
N ASN A 9 -3.88 -7.64 25.39
CA ASN A 9 -4.78 -6.53 25.09
C ASN A 9 -5.22 -5.76 26.35
N GLU A 10 -5.45 -6.45 27.46
CA GLU A 10 -5.77 -5.81 28.74
C GLU A 10 -4.59 -4.97 29.27
N LYS A 11 -3.37 -5.50 29.19
CA LYS A 11 -2.15 -4.76 29.55
C LYS A 11 -1.93 -3.54 28.65
N LEU A 12 -2.13 -3.67 27.34
CA LEU A 12 -2.02 -2.56 26.38
C LEU A 12 -2.99 -1.43 26.73
N LYS A 13 -4.25 -1.75 27.06
CA LYS A 13 -5.26 -0.76 27.49
C LYS A 13 -4.88 -0.03 28.79
N LYS A 14 -4.15 -0.70 29.68
CA LYS A 14 -3.67 -0.13 30.95
C LYS A 14 -2.32 0.59 30.82
N GLY A 15 -1.65 0.50 29.68
CA GLY A 15 -0.28 1.02 29.51
C GLY A 15 0.79 0.20 30.25
N GLU A 16 0.48 -1.05 30.61
CA GLU A 16 1.35 -1.94 31.40
C GLU A 16 2.11 -2.96 30.54
N ALA A 17 1.83 -3.03 29.24
CA ALA A 17 2.45 -3.99 28.34
C ALA A 17 3.93 -3.66 28.11
N VAL A 18 4.79 -4.67 28.22
CA VAL A 18 6.20 -4.55 27.82
C VAL A 18 6.29 -4.74 26.31
N VAL A 19 6.45 -3.64 25.60
CA VAL A 19 6.57 -3.59 24.14
C VAL A 19 8.02 -3.30 23.77
N VAL A 20 8.60 -4.12 22.89
CA VAL A 20 9.97 -3.95 22.39
C VAL A 20 10.01 -4.14 20.88
N THR A 21 11.05 -3.65 20.23
CA THR A 21 11.28 -3.85 18.80
C THR A 21 11.94 -5.20 18.51
N ALA A 22 11.88 -5.62 17.23
CA ALA A 22 12.62 -6.77 16.72
C ALA A 22 14.13 -6.70 16.94
N GLU A 23 14.71 -5.51 17.10
CA GLU A 23 16.14 -5.34 17.39
C GLU A 23 16.42 -5.50 18.90
N GLU A 24 15.61 -4.86 19.75
CA GLU A 24 15.78 -4.90 21.21
C GLU A 24 15.58 -6.30 21.79
N ILE A 25 14.69 -7.11 21.22
CA ILE A 25 14.43 -8.46 21.71
C ILE A 25 15.68 -9.37 21.63
N ILE A 26 16.57 -9.13 20.67
CA ILE A 26 17.80 -9.91 20.48
C ILE A 26 18.70 -9.79 21.73
N ASP A 27 18.91 -8.57 22.21
CA ASP A 27 19.73 -8.30 23.38
C ASP A 27 19.10 -8.81 24.68
N ILE A 28 17.77 -8.71 24.80
CA ILE A 28 17.02 -9.24 25.96
C ILE A 28 17.18 -10.75 26.04
N VAL A 29 17.00 -11.46 24.91
CA VAL A 29 17.18 -12.91 24.84
C VAL A 29 18.62 -13.31 25.14
N LYS A 30 19.61 -12.57 24.63
CA LYS A 30 21.03 -12.84 24.89
C LYS A 30 21.41 -12.71 26.37
N LYS A 31 20.81 -11.74 27.08
CA LYS A 31 21.09 -11.48 28.51
C LYS A 31 20.30 -12.39 29.44
N GLU A 32 19.01 -12.61 29.17
CA GLU A 32 18.08 -13.23 30.12
C GLU A 32 17.67 -14.66 29.73
N GLY A 33 17.89 -15.05 28.48
CA GLY A 33 17.46 -16.32 27.91
C GLY A 33 15.99 -16.30 27.43
N VAL A 34 15.70 -17.15 26.43
CA VAL A 34 14.40 -17.19 25.71
C VAL A 34 13.19 -17.30 26.65
N LYS A 35 13.24 -18.20 27.65
CA LYS A 35 12.11 -18.42 28.56
C LYS A 35 11.78 -17.18 29.40
N LYS A 36 12.80 -16.48 29.92
CA LYS A 36 12.60 -15.26 30.72
C LYS A 36 12.15 -14.10 29.84
N ALA A 37 12.77 -13.94 28.67
CA ALA A 37 12.37 -12.95 27.69
C ALA A 37 10.89 -13.07 27.29
N ALA A 38 10.42 -14.29 26.98
CA ALA A 38 9.02 -14.55 26.62
C ALA A 38 8.04 -14.28 27.80
N GLN A 39 8.46 -14.49 29.05
CA GLN A 39 7.65 -14.14 30.22
C GLN A 39 7.60 -12.63 30.44
N LYS A 40 8.69 -11.92 30.16
CA LYS A 40 8.82 -10.46 30.37
C LYS A 40 8.14 -9.65 29.27
N VAL A 41 8.43 -9.94 28.01
CA VAL A 41 7.98 -9.18 26.84
C VAL A 41 6.58 -9.59 26.41
N ASP A 42 5.68 -8.63 26.28
CA ASP A 42 4.28 -8.86 25.90
C ASP A 42 4.08 -8.73 24.37
N VAL A 43 4.76 -7.78 23.72
CA VAL A 43 4.67 -7.54 22.28
C VAL A 43 6.05 -7.27 21.70
N VAL A 44 6.37 -7.92 20.58
CA VAL A 44 7.52 -7.57 19.72
C VAL A 44 6.98 -6.85 18.49
N THR A 45 7.41 -5.62 18.28
CA THR A 45 7.01 -4.81 17.14
C THR A 45 8.01 -4.98 15.99
N THR A 46 7.47 -5.14 14.80
CA THR A 46 8.23 -5.20 13.55
C THR A 46 7.68 -4.17 12.59
N GLY A 47 8.52 -3.27 12.10
CA GLY A 47 8.14 -2.26 11.12
C GLY A 47 9.12 -2.26 9.98
N THR A 48 8.62 -2.31 8.75
CA THR A 48 9.43 -2.13 7.54
C THR A 48 8.75 -1.16 6.60
N PHE A 49 9.54 -0.51 5.78
CA PHE A 49 9.07 0.36 4.72
C PHE A 49 9.72 -0.10 3.40
N GLY A 50 8.89 -0.33 2.39
CA GLY A 50 9.36 -0.77 1.09
C GLY A 50 8.28 -0.61 0.03
N PRO A 51 8.66 -0.45 -1.25
CA PRO A 51 7.71 -0.40 -2.34
C PRO A 51 7.04 -1.77 -2.49
N MET A 52 5.70 -1.81 -2.41
CA MET A 52 4.92 -3.03 -2.51
C MET A 52 3.99 -3.01 -3.72
N CYS A 53 4.05 -4.08 -4.52
CA CYS A 53 3.10 -4.31 -5.61
C CYS A 53 1.67 -4.40 -5.07
N SER A 54 0.67 -4.16 -5.94
CA SER A 54 -0.74 -4.20 -5.54
C SER A 54 -1.17 -3.14 -4.51
N SER A 55 -0.34 -2.14 -4.22
CA SER A 55 -0.75 -1.05 -3.33
C SER A 55 -1.75 -0.10 -3.99
N GLY A 56 -2.70 0.43 -3.21
CA GLY A 56 -3.69 1.39 -3.69
C GLY A 56 -4.50 2.01 -2.56
N ALA A 57 -5.51 2.79 -2.93
CA ALA A 57 -6.46 3.39 -2.01
C ALA A 57 -7.85 3.40 -2.62
N TYR A 58 -8.88 3.17 -1.81
CA TYR A 58 -10.25 3.56 -2.19
C TYR A 58 -10.71 4.73 -1.35
N PHE A 59 -11.57 5.56 -1.94
CA PHE A 59 -12.19 6.67 -1.23
C PHE A 59 -13.58 6.98 -1.77
N ASN A 60 -14.40 7.54 -0.88
CA ASN A 60 -15.75 8.01 -1.14
C ASN A 60 -15.75 9.55 -1.16
N ILE A 61 -16.08 10.12 -2.32
CA ILE A 61 -15.99 11.58 -2.53
C ILE A 61 -17.23 12.35 -2.03
N GLY A 62 -18.21 11.67 -1.45
CA GLY A 62 -19.50 12.25 -1.11
C GLY A 62 -20.36 12.61 -2.33
N HIS A 63 -21.62 12.94 -2.07
CA HIS A 63 -22.55 13.28 -3.15
C HIS A 63 -22.43 14.75 -3.54
N ALA A 64 -22.17 14.99 -4.83
CA ALA A 64 -22.32 16.31 -5.41
C ALA A 64 -23.80 16.73 -5.48
N THR A 65 -24.04 18.05 -5.48
CA THR A 65 -25.33 18.64 -5.82
C THR A 65 -25.20 19.31 -7.19
N GLU A 66 -25.91 18.91 -8.24
CA GLU A 66 -26.73 17.71 -8.48
C GLU A 66 -25.95 16.38 -8.43
N LYS A 67 -26.67 15.27 -8.19
CA LYS A 67 -26.08 13.94 -8.00
C LYS A 67 -25.56 13.32 -9.30
N ILE A 68 -24.43 12.62 -9.20
CA ILE A 68 -23.80 11.85 -10.28
C ILE A 68 -23.59 10.39 -9.82
N LYS A 69 -23.69 9.43 -10.75
CA LYS A 69 -23.43 8.00 -10.51
C LYS A 69 -22.15 7.55 -11.22
N LEU A 70 -21.03 7.60 -10.51
CA LEU A 70 -19.70 7.25 -11.03
C LEU A 70 -19.54 5.77 -11.36
N GLY A 71 -20.28 4.86 -10.71
CA GLY A 71 -20.10 3.42 -10.85
C GLY A 71 -20.09 2.87 -12.28
N GLY A 72 -20.82 3.47 -13.21
CA GLY A 72 -20.77 3.12 -14.65
C GLY A 72 -20.11 4.18 -15.54
N GLY A 73 -19.36 5.09 -14.94
CA GLY A 73 -18.68 6.20 -15.60
C GLY A 73 -17.16 6.03 -15.66
N ARG A 74 -16.47 7.12 -15.96
CA ARG A 74 -15.00 7.26 -15.91
C ARG A 74 -14.63 8.43 -15.03
N ALA A 75 -13.56 8.30 -14.26
CA ALA A 75 -13.06 9.36 -13.40
C ALA A 75 -11.53 9.41 -13.38
N TYR A 76 -11.01 10.60 -13.15
CA TYR A 76 -9.59 10.93 -13.10
C TYR A 76 -9.33 11.87 -11.93
N VAL A 77 -8.22 11.67 -11.23
CA VAL A 77 -7.71 12.57 -10.20
C VAL A 77 -6.34 13.06 -10.64
N ASN A 78 -6.17 14.38 -10.83
CA ASN A 78 -4.97 14.99 -11.43
C ASN A 78 -4.53 14.24 -12.71
N ASP A 79 -5.48 14.00 -13.62
CA ASP A 79 -5.30 13.29 -14.89
C ASP A 79 -4.82 11.82 -14.78
N VAL A 80 -4.79 11.26 -13.57
CA VAL A 80 -4.55 9.83 -13.31
C VAL A 80 -5.89 9.10 -13.21
N PRO A 81 -6.11 8.01 -13.97
CA PRO A 81 -7.37 7.28 -13.95
C PRO A 81 -7.61 6.64 -12.57
N VAL A 82 -8.84 6.78 -12.08
CA VAL A 82 -9.33 6.03 -10.92
C VAL A 82 -10.37 5.03 -11.39
N TYR A 83 -10.32 3.83 -10.82
CA TYR A 83 -11.29 2.78 -11.08
C TYR A 83 -12.64 3.17 -10.47
N THR A 84 -13.59 3.38 -11.35
CA THR A 84 -15.02 3.35 -11.08
C THR A 84 -15.53 1.90 -11.23
N GLY A 85 -16.76 1.61 -10.86
CA GLY A 85 -17.29 0.23 -10.88
C GLY A 85 -17.98 -0.17 -9.58
N PHE A 86 -17.89 0.69 -8.58
CA PHE A 86 -18.58 0.57 -7.31
C PHE A 86 -19.94 1.28 -7.36
N ALA A 87 -20.40 1.86 -6.25
CA ALA A 87 -21.69 2.52 -6.16
C ALA A 87 -21.67 3.92 -6.81
N ALA A 88 -22.24 4.93 -6.16
CA ALA A 88 -22.45 6.23 -6.79
C ALA A 88 -21.20 7.11 -6.81
N VAL A 89 -20.38 7.04 -5.76
CA VAL A 89 -19.33 8.05 -5.49
C VAL A 89 -18.06 7.43 -4.89
N ASP A 90 -17.88 6.12 -5.08
CA ASP A 90 -16.71 5.38 -4.63
C ASP A 90 -15.76 5.12 -5.80
N VAL A 91 -14.47 5.30 -5.55
CA VAL A 91 -13.41 5.07 -6.53
C VAL A 91 -12.22 4.36 -5.89
N TYR A 92 -11.43 3.66 -6.70
CA TYR A 92 -10.18 3.03 -6.28
C TYR A 92 -9.03 3.48 -7.19
N ILE A 93 -7.90 3.87 -6.61
CA ILE A 93 -6.68 4.21 -7.33
C ILE A 93 -5.57 3.21 -6.98
N GLY A 94 -4.95 2.64 -7.99
CA GLY A 94 -3.74 1.82 -7.81
C GLY A 94 -2.49 2.70 -7.79
N ALA A 95 -1.52 2.40 -6.94
CA ALA A 95 -0.27 3.16 -6.85
C ALA A 95 0.54 3.19 -8.16
N THR A 96 0.33 2.21 -9.04
CA THR A 96 0.98 2.12 -10.35
C THR A 96 0.14 2.72 -11.49
N ALA A 97 -0.99 3.36 -11.19
CA ALA A 97 -1.81 4.02 -12.20
C ALA A 97 -0.99 5.16 -12.85
N LEU A 98 -1.14 5.32 -14.16
CA LEU A 98 -0.47 6.36 -14.94
C LEU A 98 -1.54 7.10 -15.75
N SER A 99 -1.29 8.37 -16.04
CA SER A 99 -2.12 9.12 -16.97
C SER A 99 -2.16 8.43 -18.34
N ASP A 100 -3.27 8.57 -19.05
CA ASP A 100 -3.46 7.95 -20.37
C ASP A 100 -2.39 8.45 -21.37
N ASP A 101 -2.02 9.72 -21.27
CA ASP A 101 -1.06 10.43 -22.12
C ASP A 101 0.41 10.17 -21.75
N GLU A 102 0.69 9.47 -20.64
CA GLU A 102 2.07 9.17 -20.23
C GLU A 102 2.78 8.38 -21.34
N PRO A 103 3.97 8.84 -21.82
CA PRO A 103 4.70 8.18 -22.90
C PRO A 103 5.17 6.77 -22.52
N ARG A 104 5.18 6.43 -21.22
CA ARG A 104 5.63 5.14 -20.69
C ARG A 104 7.02 4.84 -21.27
N ASN A 105 7.25 3.64 -21.77
CA ASN A 105 8.52 3.25 -22.40
C ASN A 105 8.55 3.46 -23.94
N LYS A 106 7.72 4.36 -24.50
CA LYS A 106 7.83 4.71 -25.95
C LYS A 106 9.19 5.32 -26.29
N VAL A 107 9.70 6.17 -25.39
CA VAL A 107 11.11 6.60 -25.37
C VAL A 107 11.71 5.98 -24.12
N PHE A 108 12.66 5.07 -24.28
CA PHE A 108 13.20 4.29 -23.17
C PHE A 108 14.47 4.94 -22.59
N PRO A 109 14.60 5.10 -21.25
CA PRO A 109 13.61 4.79 -20.23
C PRO A 109 12.53 5.88 -20.09
N GLY A 110 11.29 5.47 -19.77
CA GLY A 110 10.22 6.42 -19.44
C GLY A 110 10.51 7.22 -18.17
N GLU A 111 9.98 8.44 -18.08
CA GLU A 111 10.21 9.34 -16.94
C GLU A 111 9.25 9.09 -15.77
N PHE A 112 8.01 8.65 -16.03
CA PHE A 112 7.00 8.30 -15.02
C PHE A 112 6.82 9.39 -13.94
N LYS A 113 6.68 10.65 -14.36
CA LYS A 113 6.72 11.84 -13.48
C LYS A 113 5.62 11.91 -12.43
N TYR A 114 4.42 11.43 -12.77
CA TYR A 114 3.26 11.52 -11.91
C TYR A 114 2.30 10.35 -12.17
N GLY A 115 1.67 9.85 -11.10
CA GLY A 115 0.89 8.61 -11.15
C GLY A 115 0.16 8.34 -9.85
N GLY A 116 -0.39 7.14 -9.70
CA GLY A 116 -1.28 6.84 -8.59
C GLY A 116 -0.63 6.92 -7.22
N GLY A 117 0.64 6.53 -7.09
CA GLY A 117 1.39 6.70 -5.84
C GLY A 117 1.50 8.18 -5.44
N HIS A 118 1.78 9.06 -6.40
CA HIS A 118 1.85 10.51 -6.19
C HIS A 118 0.48 11.09 -5.83
N VAL A 119 -0.61 10.63 -6.47
CA VAL A 119 -1.98 11.03 -6.08
C VAL A 119 -2.29 10.64 -4.63
N ILE A 120 -1.92 9.43 -4.22
CA ILE A 120 -2.13 8.96 -2.84
C ILE A 120 -1.30 9.80 -1.86
N GLU A 121 -0.04 10.06 -2.18
CA GLU A 121 0.85 10.92 -1.38
C GLU A 121 0.27 12.33 -1.23
N ASP A 122 -0.12 12.96 -2.33
CA ASP A 122 -0.68 14.31 -2.34
C ASP A 122 -2.00 14.40 -1.57
N LEU A 123 -2.84 13.36 -1.66
CA LEU A 123 -4.08 13.25 -0.89
C LEU A 123 -3.78 13.18 0.62
N VAL A 124 -2.85 12.31 1.04
CA VAL A 124 -2.43 12.18 2.45
C VAL A 124 -1.76 13.44 2.97
N ALA A 125 -1.02 14.16 2.11
CA ALA A 125 -0.44 15.47 2.41
C ALA A 125 -1.50 16.58 2.55
N GLY A 126 -2.77 16.29 2.26
CA GLY A 126 -3.87 17.25 2.38
C GLY A 126 -3.86 18.32 1.29
N LYS A 127 -3.32 18.01 0.11
CA LYS A 127 -3.38 18.90 -1.06
C LYS A 127 -4.74 18.78 -1.75
N ASP A 128 -5.15 19.85 -2.42
CA ASP A 128 -6.34 19.85 -3.27
C ASP A 128 -6.04 19.18 -4.60
N LEU A 129 -6.83 18.16 -4.95
CA LEU A 129 -6.65 17.38 -6.17
C LEU A 129 -7.83 17.59 -7.10
N LYS A 130 -7.56 17.76 -8.39
CA LYS A 130 -8.60 17.95 -9.41
C LYS A 130 -9.25 16.60 -9.74
N LEU A 131 -10.55 16.49 -9.47
CA LEU A 131 -11.38 15.36 -9.90
C LEU A 131 -12.13 15.73 -11.17
N VAL A 132 -11.98 14.93 -12.22
CA VAL A 132 -12.77 15.00 -13.45
C VAL A 132 -13.48 13.68 -13.67
N ALA A 133 -14.81 13.71 -13.77
CA ALA A 133 -15.60 12.51 -13.97
C ALA A 133 -16.71 12.70 -15.02
N THR A 134 -17.02 11.61 -15.70
CA THR A 134 -18.09 11.51 -16.69
C THR A 134 -18.90 10.25 -16.44
N ALA A 135 -20.22 10.34 -16.51
CA ALA A 135 -21.14 9.24 -16.26
C ALA A 135 -22.43 9.39 -17.07
N TYR A 136 -23.24 8.34 -17.08
CA TYR A 136 -24.59 8.40 -17.64
C TYR A 136 -25.55 9.05 -16.62
N GLY A 137 -26.60 9.70 -17.14
CA GLY A 137 -27.62 10.35 -16.31
C GLY A 137 -28.82 9.44 -16.09
N THR A 138 -29.42 9.55 -14.91
CA THR A 138 -30.73 8.97 -14.57
C THR A 138 -31.58 10.01 -13.84
N ASP A 139 -32.86 9.75 -13.63
CA ASP A 139 -33.73 10.69 -12.90
C ASP A 139 -33.23 10.97 -11.46
N CYS A 140 -32.62 9.97 -10.81
CA CYS A 140 -32.05 10.11 -9.47
C CYS A 140 -30.57 10.58 -9.45
N TYR A 141 -29.88 10.51 -10.59
CA TYR A 141 -28.49 10.97 -10.78
C TYR A 141 -28.38 11.72 -12.11
N PRO A 142 -28.93 12.94 -12.21
CA PRO A 142 -29.08 13.62 -13.50
C PRO A 142 -27.75 14.12 -14.08
N ARG A 143 -26.75 14.38 -13.22
CA ARG A 143 -25.47 14.96 -13.64
C ARG A 143 -24.64 13.93 -14.42
N LYS A 144 -24.16 14.34 -15.60
CA LYS A 144 -23.34 13.50 -16.52
C LYS A 144 -21.85 13.84 -16.51
N LYS A 145 -21.47 15.03 -16.03
CA LYS A 145 -20.07 15.47 -15.89
C LYS A 145 -19.89 16.13 -14.54
N LEU A 146 -18.79 15.84 -13.87
CA LEU A 146 -18.34 16.49 -12.64
C LEU A 146 -16.89 16.93 -12.82
N GLU A 147 -16.60 18.19 -12.51
CA GLU A 147 -15.24 18.73 -12.46
C GLU A 147 -15.16 19.56 -11.18
N THR A 148 -14.32 19.14 -10.24
CA THR A 148 -14.24 19.72 -8.90
C THR A 148 -12.86 19.47 -8.30
N TRP A 149 -12.60 20.09 -7.15
CA TRP A 149 -11.46 19.78 -6.29
C TRP A 149 -11.91 18.86 -5.15
N ILE A 150 -11.03 17.95 -4.74
CA ILE A 150 -11.21 17.08 -3.57
C ILE A 150 -9.99 17.22 -2.64
N ASN A 151 -10.25 17.15 -1.34
CA ASN A 151 -9.22 17.11 -0.30
C ASN A 151 -9.54 15.95 0.65
N ILE A 152 -8.53 15.34 1.28
CA ILE A 152 -8.74 14.26 2.26
C ILE A 152 -9.66 14.66 3.41
N LYS A 153 -9.71 15.95 3.74
CA LYS A 153 -10.58 16.52 4.78
C LYS A 153 -12.07 16.56 4.40
N ASP A 154 -12.36 16.49 3.10
CA ASP A 154 -13.72 16.59 2.55
C ASP A 154 -14.28 15.22 2.13
N LEU A 155 -13.46 14.17 2.14
CA LEU A 155 -13.86 12.81 1.80
C LEU A 155 -14.65 12.19 2.97
N ASN A 156 -15.72 11.46 2.64
CA ASN A 156 -16.46 10.68 3.64
C ASN A 156 -15.62 9.53 4.20
N GLU A 157 -14.84 8.90 3.33
CA GLU A 157 -13.98 7.78 3.65
C GLU A 157 -12.75 7.78 2.74
N ALA A 158 -11.59 7.48 3.30
CA ALA A 158 -10.35 7.24 2.55
C ALA A 158 -9.58 6.11 3.23
N VAL A 159 -9.33 5.04 2.50
CA VAL A 159 -8.69 3.83 3.03
C VAL A 159 -7.55 3.41 2.12
N LEU A 160 -6.35 3.34 2.71
CA LEU A 160 -5.21 2.68 2.08
C LEU A 160 -5.49 1.18 2.04
N PHE A 161 -5.58 0.61 0.84
CA PHE A 161 -5.99 -0.77 0.64
C PHE A 161 -4.99 -1.52 -0.22
N ASN A 162 -4.58 -2.68 0.28
CA ASN A 162 -3.56 -3.51 -0.30
C ASN A 162 -4.09 -4.94 -0.43
N PRO A 163 -4.63 -5.35 -1.60
CA PRO A 163 -5.19 -6.68 -1.78
C PRO A 163 -4.18 -7.83 -1.60
N ARG A 164 -2.86 -7.58 -1.75
CA ARG A 164 -1.81 -8.62 -1.68
C ARG A 164 -0.47 -8.07 -1.17
N ASN A 165 -0.29 -7.92 0.14
CA ASN A 165 0.96 -7.39 0.73
C ASN A 165 1.59 -8.26 1.85
N VAL A 166 1.03 -9.43 2.16
CA VAL A 166 1.60 -10.32 3.18
C VAL A 166 2.30 -11.49 2.50
N TYR A 167 3.63 -11.49 2.59
CA TYR A 167 4.48 -12.53 2.02
C TYR A 167 5.46 -13.01 3.08
N GLN A 168 5.54 -14.33 3.26
CA GLN A 168 6.58 -14.93 4.10
C GLN A 168 7.96 -14.77 3.46
N ASN A 169 8.04 -15.01 2.15
CA ASN A 169 9.24 -14.77 1.34
C ASN A 169 8.82 -14.37 -0.09
N TYR A 170 9.75 -13.81 -0.87
CA TYR A 170 9.50 -13.41 -2.25
C TYR A 170 10.61 -13.92 -3.18
N ASN A 171 10.34 -13.88 -4.49
CA ASN A 171 11.29 -14.35 -5.49
C ASN A 171 12.49 -13.41 -5.61
N VAL A 172 13.65 -13.98 -5.89
CA VAL A 172 14.87 -13.25 -6.28
C VAL A 172 14.98 -13.29 -7.80
N ALA A 173 15.05 -12.12 -8.43
CA ALA A 173 15.24 -12.00 -9.86
C ALA A 173 16.74 -11.89 -10.20
N VAL A 174 17.21 -12.78 -11.08
CA VAL A 174 18.57 -12.81 -11.62
C VAL A 174 18.51 -13.00 -13.14
N ASN A 175 19.63 -12.77 -13.82
CA ASN A 175 19.72 -12.92 -15.28
C ASN A 175 20.86 -13.87 -15.66
N LEU A 176 20.48 -15.02 -16.23
CA LEU A 176 21.38 -16.06 -16.72
C LEU A 176 21.84 -15.84 -18.17
N SER A 177 21.26 -14.87 -18.87
CA SER A 177 21.59 -14.58 -20.27
C SER A 177 22.84 -13.70 -20.39
N GLU A 178 23.35 -13.59 -21.61
CA GLU A 178 24.49 -12.73 -21.95
C GLU A 178 24.13 -11.25 -22.17
N LYS A 179 22.84 -10.90 -22.17
CA LYS A 179 22.35 -9.54 -22.46
C LYS A 179 21.75 -8.89 -21.21
N VAL A 180 21.86 -7.57 -21.11
CA VAL A 180 21.21 -6.80 -20.04
C VAL A 180 19.69 -6.91 -20.21
N ILE A 181 18.97 -7.18 -19.11
CA ILE A 181 17.51 -7.17 -19.06
C ILE A 181 17.05 -5.96 -18.26
N TYR A 182 16.18 -5.14 -18.84
CA TYR A 182 15.53 -4.04 -18.15
C TYR A 182 14.15 -4.48 -17.67
N THR A 183 13.96 -4.47 -16.35
CA THR A 183 12.68 -4.83 -15.72
C THR A 183 12.06 -3.61 -15.05
N TYR A 184 10.78 -3.71 -14.65
CA TYR A 184 10.13 -2.67 -13.85
C TYR A 184 10.76 -2.52 -12.45
N MET A 185 11.56 -3.49 -11.98
CA MET A 185 12.29 -3.46 -10.71
C MET A 185 13.75 -2.98 -10.89
N GLY A 186 14.13 -2.54 -12.09
CA GLY A 186 15.48 -2.12 -12.42
C GLY A 186 16.22 -3.09 -13.36
N MET A 187 17.52 -2.83 -13.54
CA MET A 187 18.39 -3.56 -14.46
C MET A 187 18.89 -4.88 -13.86
N LEU A 188 18.83 -5.95 -14.64
CA LEU A 188 19.50 -7.22 -14.37
C LEU A 188 20.65 -7.43 -15.38
N LYS A 189 21.89 -7.41 -14.86
CA LYS A 189 23.14 -7.59 -15.59
C LYS A 189 23.28 -9.04 -16.07
N PRO A 190 23.92 -9.25 -17.23
CA PRO A 190 24.23 -10.58 -17.75
C PRO A 190 24.95 -11.49 -16.74
N ASN A 191 24.87 -12.80 -16.97
CA ASN A 191 25.72 -13.81 -16.31
C ASN A 191 25.74 -13.70 -14.78
N LEU A 192 24.56 -13.53 -14.16
CA LEU A 192 24.38 -13.37 -12.71
C LEU A 192 25.11 -12.16 -12.11
N GLY A 193 25.33 -11.10 -12.89
CA GLY A 193 26.07 -9.91 -12.42
C GLY A 193 25.37 -9.11 -11.31
N ASN A 194 24.08 -9.33 -11.05
CA ASN A 194 23.36 -8.84 -9.86
C ASN A 194 22.07 -9.66 -9.60
N ALA A 195 21.49 -9.44 -8.43
CA ALA A 195 20.20 -9.95 -8.02
C ALA A 195 19.30 -8.81 -7.54
N SER A 196 18.01 -8.84 -7.91
CA SER A 196 16.98 -7.94 -7.40
C SER A 196 16.03 -8.72 -6.50
N TYR A 197 15.83 -8.24 -5.27
CA TYR A 197 14.99 -8.88 -4.27
C TYR A 197 14.45 -7.83 -3.29
N CYS A 198 13.36 -8.16 -2.59
CA CYS A 198 12.81 -7.35 -1.51
C CYS A 198 12.38 -8.29 -0.38
N SER A 199 12.85 -8.01 0.84
CA SER A 199 12.50 -8.78 2.04
C SER A 199 12.68 -7.92 3.28
N ALA A 200 11.83 -8.17 4.29
CA ALA A 200 12.01 -7.62 5.63
C ALA A 200 13.16 -8.31 6.40
N GLY A 201 13.73 -9.40 5.87
CA GLY A 201 14.86 -10.11 6.47
C GLY A 201 14.58 -10.51 7.92
N GLN A 202 15.52 -10.22 8.81
CA GLN A 202 15.40 -10.50 10.25
C GLN A 202 14.20 -9.82 10.92
N LEU A 203 13.64 -8.76 10.32
CA LEU A 203 12.47 -8.07 10.83
C LEU A 203 11.16 -8.78 10.45
N SER A 204 11.18 -9.77 9.57
CA SER A 204 9.97 -10.51 9.16
C SER A 204 9.55 -11.51 10.25
N PRO A 205 8.38 -11.35 10.89
CA PRO A 205 7.87 -12.35 11.82
C PRO A 205 7.67 -13.71 11.14
N LEU A 206 7.26 -13.68 9.85
CA LEU A 206 6.97 -14.88 9.06
C LEU A 206 8.24 -15.65 8.68
N LEU A 207 9.40 -14.99 8.57
CA LEU A 207 10.68 -15.69 8.37
C LEU A 207 11.22 -16.25 9.69
N ASN A 208 10.96 -15.57 10.80
CA ASN A 208 11.41 -15.99 12.13
C ASN A 208 10.57 -17.15 12.71
N ASP A 209 9.29 -17.26 12.35
CA ASP A 209 8.45 -18.44 12.62
C ASP A 209 7.87 -19.01 11.29
N PRO A 210 8.68 -19.74 10.52
CA PRO A 210 8.27 -20.18 9.19
C PRO A 210 7.18 -21.24 9.18
N TYR A 211 6.88 -21.85 10.33
CA TYR A 211 5.92 -22.94 10.46
C TYR A 211 4.67 -22.53 11.25
N TYR A 212 4.60 -21.31 11.79
CA TYR A 212 3.48 -20.83 12.61
C TYR A 212 3.21 -21.74 13.82
N LYS A 213 4.28 -22.28 14.42
CA LYS A 213 4.19 -23.30 15.50
C LYS A 213 4.53 -22.73 16.88
N THR A 214 4.74 -21.42 16.98
CA THR A 214 5.10 -20.75 18.25
C THR A 214 3.92 -20.20 19.02
#